data_AF-A0A8T4D3Y1-F1
#
_entry.id   AF-A0A8T4D3Y1-F1
#
_cell.length_a   1.000
_cell.length_b   1.000
_cell.length_c   1.000
_cell.angle_alpha   90.00
_cell.angle_beta   90.00
_cell.angle_gamma   90.00
#
_symmetry.space_group_name_H-M   'P 1'
#
loop_
_entity.id
_entity.type
_entity.pdbx_description
1 polymer ?
#
loop_
_entity_poly.entity_id
_entity_poly.type
_entity_poly.pdbx_seq_one_letter_code
_entity_poly.pdbx_strand_id
1 'polypeptide(L)'
;LADYYSEAGIFNNALYAVITAIAGGIATVAVVFIALVDFLAELGLSIGNVAEWSTELPAMDWTTIGFNVIGDFVAYILLALVVLFVFVIITAILLRKSLGLLSAKTGVGLFGTTGLLILIGAVLTIIAVGLILIWVAMLILAIAFFSIKPQQAQATAQAVTPSQV
;
A
#
# COMPACT_ATOMS: atom_id res chain seq x y z
N LEU A 1 -7.16 6.31 -22.79
CA LEU A 1 -5.75 5.93 -22.51
C LEU A 1 -5.60 4.42 -22.30
N ALA A 2 -6.45 3.77 -21.49
CA ALA A 2 -6.45 2.30 -21.33
C ALA A 2 -6.83 1.55 -22.63
N ASP A 3 -7.80 2.04 -23.40
CA ASP A 3 -8.18 1.45 -24.70
C ASP A 3 -7.13 1.64 -25.81
N TYR A 4 -6.16 2.55 -25.63
CA TYR A 4 -5.19 2.91 -26.67
C TYR A 4 -3.94 2.00 -26.67
N TYR A 5 -3.54 1.47 -25.51
CA TYR A 5 -2.26 0.77 -25.40
C TYR A 5 -2.34 -0.75 -25.59
N SER A 6 -3.53 -1.36 -25.59
CA SER A 6 -3.72 -2.81 -25.81
C SER A 6 -2.74 -3.70 -25.03
N GLU A 7 -2.24 -3.23 -23.90
CA GLU A 7 -1.33 -3.96 -23.02
C GLU A 7 -1.94 -3.95 -21.64
N ALA A 8 -2.86 -4.90 -21.46
CA ALA A 8 -3.52 -5.15 -20.18
C ALA A 8 -2.51 -5.23 -19.03
N GLY A 9 -1.27 -5.67 -19.27
CA GLY A 9 -0.22 -5.79 -18.26
C GLY A 9 0.12 -4.51 -17.48
N ILE A 10 0.24 -3.34 -18.10
CA ILE A 10 0.64 -2.10 -17.39
C ILE A 10 -0.45 -1.70 -16.40
N PHE A 11 -1.68 -1.58 -16.89
CA PHE A 11 -2.84 -1.16 -16.11
C PHE A 11 -3.26 -2.22 -15.11
N ASN A 12 -3.31 -3.50 -15.50
CA ASN A 12 -3.78 -4.59 -14.65
C ASN A 12 -2.86 -4.82 -13.45
N ASN A 13 -1.54 -4.77 -13.64
CA ASN A 13 -0.60 -4.86 -12.52
C ASN A 13 -0.73 -3.65 -11.57
N ALA A 14 -0.88 -2.43 -12.10
CA ALA A 14 -1.09 -1.24 -11.26
C ALA A 14 -2.43 -1.30 -10.51
N LEU A 15 -3.50 -1.70 -11.18
CA LEU A 15 -4.83 -1.87 -10.62
C LEU A 15 -4.82 -2.92 -9.51
N TYR A 16 -4.23 -4.09 -9.75
CA TYR A 16 -4.10 -5.11 -8.71
C TYR A 16 -3.22 -4.64 -7.56
N ALA A 17 -2.19 -3.82 -7.80
CA ALA A 17 -1.39 -3.26 -6.72
C ALA A 17 -2.25 -2.38 -5.80
N VAL A 18 -3.12 -1.54 -6.37
CA VAL A 18 -4.08 -0.70 -5.64
C VAL A 18 -5.11 -1.55 -4.89
N ILE A 19 -5.74 -2.53 -5.56
CA ILE A 19 -6.71 -3.44 -4.93
C ILE A 19 -6.06 -4.18 -3.75
N THR A 20 -4.85 -4.70 -3.95
CA THR A 20 -4.09 -5.41 -2.91
C THR A 20 -3.76 -4.49 -1.74
N ALA A 21 -3.37 -3.23 -2.00
CA ALA A 21 -3.08 -2.26 -0.95
C ALA A 21 -4.34 -1.95 -0.11
N ILE A 22 -5.49 -1.76 -0.77
CA ILE A 22 -6.77 -1.51 -0.09
C ILE A 22 -7.18 -2.74 0.72
N ALA A 23 -7.15 -3.93 0.12
CA ALA A 23 -7.51 -5.18 0.79
C ALA A 23 -6.61 -5.45 2.01
N GLY A 24 -5.31 -5.24 1.86
CA GLY A 24 -4.34 -5.36 2.97
C GLY A 24 -4.59 -4.34 4.08
N GLY A 25 -4.89 -3.09 3.73
CA GLY A 25 -5.27 -2.06 4.69
C GLY A 25 -6.53 -2.44 5.48
N ILE A 26 -7.58 -2.89 4.79
CA ILE A 26 -8.83 -3.36 5.44
C ILE A 26 -8.56 -4.56 6.34
N ALA A 27 -7.82 -5.56 5.86
CA ALA A 27 -7.49 -6.75 6.64
C ALA A 27 -6.70 -6.38 7.91
N THR A 28 -5.72 -5.49 7.79
CA THR A 28 -4.93 -5.01 8.93
C THR A 28 -5.80 -4.25 9.93
N VAL A 29 -6.65 -3.34 9.46
CA VAL A 29 -7.58 -2.59 10.32
C VAL A 29 -8.55 -3.53 11.04
N ALA A 30 -9.07 -4.56 10.36
CA ALA A 30 -9.94 -5.55 10.96
C ALA A 30 -9.23 -6.33 12.09
N VAL A 31 -7.99 -6.78 11.86
CA VAL A 31 -7.20 -7.48 12.90
C VAL A 31 -6.92 -6.57 14.09
N VAL A 32 -6.49 -5.33 13.85
CA VAL A 32 -6.24 -4.35 14.94
C VAL A 32 -7.52 -4.03 15.70
N PHE A 33 -8.65 -3.92 15.01
CA PHE A 33 -9.93 -3.68 15.65
C PHE A 33 -10.36 -4.84 16.54
N ILE A 34 -10.24 -6.09 16.07
CA ILE A 34 -10.49 -7.29 16.88
C ILE A 34 -9.57 -7.30 18.10
N ALA A 35 -8.28 -7.07 17.90
CA ALA A 35 -7.30 -7.01 18.99
C ALA A 35 -7.65 -5.96 20.05
N LEU A 36 -8.13 -4.78 19.62
CA LEU A 36 -8.58 -3.72 20.52
C LEU A 36 -9.84 -4.13 21.29
N VAL A 37 -10.80 -4.77 20.64
CA VAL A 37 -12.03 -5.24 21.30
C VAL A 37 -11.71 -6.31 22.34
N ASP A 38 -10.88 -7.29 22.00
CA ASP A 38 -10.47 -8.36 22.92
C ASP A 38 -9.69 -7.79 24.11
N PHE A 39 -8.74 -6.88 23.86
CA PHE A 39 -8.00 -6.18 24.91
C PHE A 39 -8.92 -5.42 25.87
N LEU A 40 -9.89 -4.67 25.33
CA LEU A 40 -10.85 -3.95 26.16
C LEU A 40 -11.74 -4.91 26.95
N ALA A 41 -12.17 -6.02 26.36
CA ALA A 41 -12.97 -7.04 27.02
C ALA A 41 -12.21 -7.71 28.18
N GLU A 42 -10.91 -7.98 28.02
CA GLU A 42 -10.03 -8.48 29.10
C GLU A 42 -9.87 -7.47 30.24
N LEU A 43 -9.94 -6.18 29.94
CA LEU A 43 -10.01 -5.11 30.94
C LEU A 43 -11.41 -4.93 31.55
N GLY A 44 -12.40 -5.75 31.17
CA GLY A 44 -13.78 -5.61 31.63
C GLY A 44 -14.54 -4.44 30.99
N LEU A 45 -13.98 -3.81 29.95
CA LEU A 45 -14.58 -2.68 29.25
C LEU A 45 -15.30 -3.16 27.98
N SER A 46 -16.59 -2.84 27.87
CA SER A 46 -17.37 -3.10 26.66
C SER A 46 -17.41 -1.88 25.75
N ILE A 47 -17.04 -2.06 24.47
CA ILE A 47 -17.22 -1.03 23.44
C ILE A 47 -18.70 -0.78 23.09
N GLY A 48 -19.60 -1.71 23.45
CA GLY A 48 -21.03 -1.58 23.22
C GLY A 48 -21.72 -0.63 24.20
N ASN A 49 -21.10 -0.33 25.33
CA ASN A 49 -21.71 0.48 26.40
C ASN A 49 -20.73 1.48 27.02
N VAL A 50 -20.23 2.39 26.18
CA VAL A 50 -19.17 3.36 26.55
C VAL A 50 -19.58 4.29 27.70
N ALA A 51 -20.88 4.47 27.96
CA ALA A 51 -21.37 5.29 29.08
C ALA A 51 -20.94 4.72 30.46
N GLU A 52 -20.88 3.39 30.57
CA GLU A 52 -20.49 2.69 31.81
C GLU A 52 -18.99 2.84 32.10
N TRP A 53 -18.17 3.26 31.14
CA TRP A 53 -16.73 3.45 31.37
C TRP A 53 -16.44 4.49 32.46
N SER A 54 -17.37 5.44 32.68
CA SER A 54 -17.29 6.41 33.77
C SER A 54 -17.33 5.77 35.17
N THR A 55 -17.92 4.58 35.31
CA THR A 55 -17.98 3.81 36.55
C THR A 55 -17.01 2.64 36.57
N GLU A 56 -16.75 2.00 35.42
CA GLU A 56 -15.83 0.86 35.32
C GLU A 56 -14.35 1.27 35.46
N LEU A 57 -13.92 2.37 34.82
CA LEU A 57 -12.52 2.79 34.87
C LEU A 57 -12.04 3.15 36.29
N PRO A 58 -12.81 3.89 37.12
CA PRO A 58 -12.41 4.17 38.51
C PRO A 58 -12.47 2.96 39.44
N ALA A 59 -13.32 1.97 39.14
CA ALA A 59 -13.46 0.74 39.93
C ALA A 59 -12.41 -0.32 39.59
N MET A 60 -11.64 -0.12 38.52
CA MET A 60 -10.63 -1.05 38.04
C MET A 60 -9.45 -1.18 39.01
N ASP A 61 -9.15 -2.40 39.42
CA ASP A 61 -7.96 -2.70 40.21
C ASP A 61 -6.74 -2.90 39.30
N TRP A 62 -6.06 -1.81 39.01
CA TRP A 62 -4.84 -1.77 38.20
C TRP A 62 -3.69 -2.62 38.75
N THR A 63 -3.74 -3.03 40.03
CA THR A 63 -2.70 -3.89 40.62
C THR A 63 -2.86 -5.36 40.25
N THR A 64 -4.05 -5.76 39.81
CA THR A 64 -4.39 -7.14 39.43
C THR A 64 -4.28 -7.41 37.93
N ILE A 65 -4.12 -6.36 37.12
CA ILE A 65 -3.92 -6.49 35.68
C ILE A 65 -2.52 -7.09 35.43
N GLY A 66 -2.50 -8.36 35.06
CA GLY A 66 -1.27 -9.07 34.75
C GLY A 66 -0.66 -8.64 33.41
N PHE A 67 0.65 -8.80 33.27
CA PHE A 67 1.38 -8.57 32.02
C PHE A 67 0.87 -9.42 30.84
N ASN A 68 0.11 -10.48 31.10
CA ASN A 68 -0.47 -11.35 30.08
C ASN A 68 -1.42 -10.58 29.16
N VAL A 69 -2.27 -9.70 29.69
CA VAL A 69 -3.22 -8.87 28.91
C VAL A 69 -2.47 -7.99 27.90
N ILE A 70 -1.36 -7.38 28.35
CA ILE A 70 -0.49 -6.57 27.49
C ILE A 70 0.24 -7.46 26.47
N GLY A 71 0.71 -8.62 26.90
CA GLY A 71 1.42 -9.59 26.05
C GLY A 71 0.55 -10.10 24.90
N ASP A 72 -0.69 -10.47 25.19
CA ASP A 72 -1.65 -10.98 24.21
C ASP A 72 -2.02 -9.88 23.20
N PHE A 73 -2.27 -8.65 23.68
CA PHE A 73 -2.49 -7.51 22.79
C PHE A 73 -1.29 -7.23 21.88
N VAL A 74 -0.08 -7.23 22.43
CA VAL A 74 1.16 -7.06 21.63
C VAL A 74 1.30 -8.17 20.60
N ALA A 75 0.96 -9.42 20.94
CA ALA A 75 1.00 -10.54 19.98
C ALA A 75 0.06 -10.32 18.79
N TYR A 76 -1.17 -9.82 19.03
CA TYR A 76 -2.08 -9.45 17.95
C TYR A 76 -1.57 -8.29 17.09
N ILE A 77 -0.96 -7.27 17.70
CA ILE A 77 -0.38 -6.14 16.95
C ILE A 77 0.79 -6.63 16.08
N LEU A 78 1.65 -7.51 16.60
CA LEU A 78 2.72 -8.12 15.80
C LEU A 78 2.15 -8.94 14.63
N LEU A 79 1.08 -9.70 14.84
CA LEU A 79 0.39 -10.42 13.77
C LEU A 79 -0.15 -9.45 12.71
N ALA A 80 -0.80 -8.35 13.11
CA ALA A 80 -1.30 -7.34 12.20
C ALA A 80 -0.18 -6.70 11.37
N LEU A 81 0.98 -6.42 11.99
CA LEU A 81 2.16 -5.90 11.29
C LEU A 81 2.71 -6.89 10.26
N VAL A 82 2.75 -8.19 10.58
CA VAL A 82 3.18 -9.23 9.64
C VAL A 82 2.22 -9.30 8.45
N VAL A 83 0.91 -9.27 8.69
CA VAL A 83 -0.12 -9.24 7.63
C VAL A 83 0.09 -8.02 6.73
N LEU A 84 0.18 -6.82 7.32
CA LEU A 84 0.42 -5.58 6.58
C LEU A 84 1.70 -5.66 5.73
N PHE A 85 2.79 -6.17 6.31
CA PHE A 85 4.08 -6.30 5.64
C PHE A 85 4.00 -7.19 4.39
N VAL A 86 3.30 -8.32 4.47
CA VAL A 86 3.08 -9.21 3.32
C VAL A 86 2.32 -8.49 2.21
N PHE A 87 1.23 -7.80 2.54
CA PHE A 87 0.47 -7.04 1.54
C PHE A 87 1.29 -5.92 0.90
N VAL A 88 2.09 -5.19 1.68
CA VAL A 88 3.00 -4.14 1.18
C VAL A 88 4.01 -4.72 0.19
N ILE A 89 4.60 -5.89 0.48
CA ILE A 89 5.51 -6.57 -0.47
C ILE A 89 4.78 -6.95 -1.76
N ILE A 90 3.59 -7.55 -1.67
CA ILE A 90 2.84 -7.97 -2.87
C ILE A 90 2.50 -6.74 -3.73
N THR A 91 2.00 -5.66 -3.12
CA THR A 91 1.75 -4.39 -3.80
C THR A 91 3.00 -3.85 -4.49
N ALA A 92 4.16 -3.88 -3.82
CA ALA A 92 5.41 -3.41 -4.37
C ALA A 92 5.89 -4.25 -5.57
N ILE A 93 5.70 -5.58 -5.54
CA ILE A 93 6.01 -6.46 -6.67
C ILE A 93 5.15 -6.13 -7.89
N LEU A 94 3.85 -5.91 -7.68
CA LEU A 94 2.91 -5.56 -8.74
C LEU A 94 3.25 -4.17 -9.35
N LEU A 95 3.57 -3.20 -8.51
CA LEU A 95 4.05 -1.88 -8.95
C LEU A 95 5.35 -1.99 -9.75
N ARG A 96 6.32 -2.79 -9.30
CA ARG A 96 7.56 -3.01 -10.05
C ARG A 96 7.30 -3.57 -11.45
N LYS A 97 6.37 -4.51 -11.58
CA LYS A 97 5.99 -5.08 -12.90
C LYS A 97 5.36 -4.01 -13.78
N SER A 98 4.41 -3.23 -13.25
CA SER A 98 3.74 -2.17 -14.00
C SER A 98 4.73 -1.08 -14.48
N LEU A 99 5.60 -0.59 -13.58
CA LEU A 99 6.58 0.44 -13.89
C LEU A 99 7.69 -0.05 -14.82
N GLY A 100 8.08 -1.34 -14.72
CA GLY A 100 9.01 -1.95 -15.67
C GLY A 100 8.47 -1.97 -17.09
N LEU A 101 7.19 -2.33 -17.27
CA LEU A 101 6.52 -2.28 -18.57
C LEU A 101 6.41 -0.83 -19.08
N LEU A 102 6.06 0.11 -18.20
CA LEU A 102 5.99 1.52 -18.57
C LEU A 102 7.35 2.07 -19.03
N SER A 103 8.43 1.65 -18.37
CA SER A 103 9.80 1.98 -18.79
C SER A 103 10.11 1.47 -20.20
N ALA A 104 9.76 0.21 -20.50
CA ALA A 104 9.97 -0.38 -21.82
C ALA A 104 9.17 0.32 -22.94
N LYS A 105 7.97 0.82 -22.64
CA LYS A 105 7.11 1.48 -23.63
C LYS A 105 7.41 2.96 -23.84
N THR A 106 7.77 3.65 -22.78
CA THR A 106 8.06 5.10 -22.84
C THR A 106 9.52 5.38 -23.20
N GLY A 107 10.41 4.38 -23.08
CA GLY A 107 11.85 4.57 -23.18
C GLY A 107 12.45 5.31 -21.98
N VAL A 108 11.66 5.63 -20.95
CA VAL A 108 12.11 6.34 -19.75
C VAL A 108 12.57 5.31 -18.70
N GLY A 109 13.87 5.16 -18.54
CA GLY A 109 14.48 4.23 -17.57
C GLY A 109 14.09 4.48 -16.11
N LEU A 110 13.73 5.72 -15.76
CA LEU A 110 13.39 6.13 -14.38
C LEU A 110 12.18 5.38 -13.81
N PHE A 111 11.24 4.93 -14.64
CA PHE A 111 10.14 4.08 -14.17
C PHE A 111 10.65 2.74 -13.64
N GLY A 112 11.60 2.10 -14.32
CA GLY A 112 12.22 0.85 -13.85
C GLY A 112 12.96 1.03 -12.53
N THR A 113 13.76 2.10 -12.42
CA THR A 113 14.47 2.44 -11.17
C THR A 113 13.51 2.70 -10.03
N THR A 114 12.43 3.44 -10.28
CA THR A 114 11.38 3.70 -9.30
C THR A 114 10.77 2.39 -8.78
N GLY A 115 10.37 1.49 -9.69
CA GLY A 115 9.78 0.22 -9.31
C GLY A 115 10.73 -0.66 -8.48
N LEU A 116 12.04 -0.60 -8.76
CA LEU A 116 13.05 -1.29 -7.97
C LEU A 116 13.19 -0.67 -6.57
N LEU A 117 13.25 0.65 -6.46
CA LEU A 117 13.36 1.34 -5.17
C LEU A 117 12.12 1.14 -4.30
N ILE A 118 10.92 1.12 -4.88
CA ILE A 118 9.68 0.78 -4.17
C ILE A 118 9.76 -0.66 -3.61
N LEU A 119 10.25 -1.62 -4.39
CA LEU A 119 10.37 -3.00 -3.93
C LEU A 119 11.40 -3.16 -2.80
N ILE A 120 12.60 -2.60 -2.98
CA ILE A 120 13.65 -2.63 -1.95
C ILE A 120 13.14 -1.90 -0.69
N GLY A 121 12.53 -0.74 -0.87
CA GLY A 121 11.93 0.03 0.20
C GLY A 121 10.87 -0.77 0.97
N ALA A 122 9.96 -1.45 0.27
CA ALA A 122 8.94 -2.30 0.88
C ALA A 122 9.54 -3.38 1.78
N VAL A 123 10.59 -4.08 1.32
CA VAL A 123 11.29 -5.10 2.14
C VAL A 123 12.00 -4.47 3.35
N LEU A 124 12.59 -3.29 3.18
CA LEU A 124 13.31 -2.58 4.25
C LEU A 124 12.39 -1.79 5.21
N THR A 125 11.06 -1.85 5.04
CA THR A 125 10.11 -1.21 5.98
C THR A 125 10.22 -1.77 7.40
N ILE A 126 10.71 -3.01 7.54
CA ILE A 126 10.92 -3.66 8.84
C ILE A 126 11.85 -2.89 9.79
N ILE A 127 12.79 -2.10 9.24
CA ILE A 127 13.70 -1.23 10.00
C ILE A 127 13.38 0.27 9.82
N ALA A 128 12.17 0.60 9.36
CA ALA A 128 11.69 1.95 9.00
C ALA A 128 12.44 2.68 7.88
N VAL A 129 13.71 2.35 7.61
CA VAL A 129 14.53 2.92 6.50
C VAL A 129 13.83 2.75 5.15
N GLY A 130 13.10 1.66 4.96
CA GLY A 130 12.30 1.40 3.77
C GLY A 130 11.30 2.51 3.41
N LEU A 131 10.74 3.21 4.40
CA LEU A 131 9.79 4.30 4.17
C LEU A 131 10.45 5.48 3.46
N ILE A 132 11.70 5.80 3.82
CA ILE A 132 12.49 6.86 3.17
C ILE A 132 12.77 6.47 1.72
N LEU A 133 13.13 5.21 1.46
CA LEU A 133 13.37 4.71 0.10
C LEU A 133 12.12 4.80 -0.78
N ILE A 134 10.96 4.40 -0.25
CA ILE A 134 9.68 4.54 -0.96
C ILE A 134 9.38 6.00 -1.24
N TRP A 135 9.60 6.90 -0.27
CA TRP A 135 9.36 8.33 -0.43
C TRP A 135 10.25 8.95 -1.52
N VAL A 136 11.54 8.61 -1.54
CA VAL A 136 12.47 9.01 -2.61
C VAL A 136 12.03 8.42 -3.96
N ALA A 137 11.59 7.17 -3.99
CA ALA A 137 11.09 6.55 -5.22
C ALA A 137 9.86 7.30 -5.77
N MET A 138 8.95 7.79 -4.90
CA MET A 138 7.79 8.59 -5.33
C MET A 138 8.21 9.92 -5.98
N LEU A 139 9.30 10.54 -5.52
CA LEU A 139 9.85 11.73 -6.18
C LEU A 139 10.42 11.40 -7.56
N ILE A 140 11.16 10.29 -7.68
CA ILE A 140 11.69 9.81 -8.97
C ILE A 140 10.54 9.45 -9.92
N LEU A 141 9.46 8.87 -9.42
CA LEU A 141 8.26 8.56 -10.20
C LEU A 141 7.66 9.81 -10.84
N ALA A 142 7.53 10.90 -10.07
CA ALA A 142 7.03 12.16 -10.59
C ALA A 142 7.93 12.72 -11.70
N ILE A 143 9.25 12.67 -11.51
CA ILE A 143 10.23 13.08 -12.53
C ILE A 143 10.13 12.19 -13.78
N ALA A 144 9.91 10.89 -13.60
CA ALA A 144 9.75 9.95 -14.71
C ALA A 144 8.53 10.29 -15.59
N PHE A 145 7.40 10.66 -14.97
CA PHE A 145 6.21 11.11 -15.69
C PHE A 145 6.46 12.40 -16.49
N PHE A 146 7.16 13.38 -15.92
CA PHE A 146 7.54 14.60 -16.65
C PHE A 146 8.57 14.37 -17.76
N SER A 147 9.30 13.24 -17.71
CA SER A 147 10.30 12.88 -18.72
C SER A 147 9.71 12.18 -19.94
N ILE A 148 8.41 11.84 -19.93
CA ILE A 148 7.74 11.27 -21.10
C ILE A 148 7.67 12.34 -22.19
N LYS A 149 8.32 12.09 -23.33
CA LYS A 149 8.24 12.97 -24.51
C LYS A 149 6.82 12.90 -25.09
N PRO A 150 6.22 14.01 -25.59
CA PRO A 150 4.86 14.04 -26.16
C PRO A 150 4.57 13.17 -27.41
N GLN A 151 5.41 12.21 -27.76
CA GLN A 151 5.56 11.70 -29.14
C GLN A 151 4.65 10.54 -29.57
N GLN A 152 3.62 10.14 -28.80
CA GLN A 152 2.74 9.02 -29.19
C GLN A 152 1.28 9.40 -29.48
N ALA A 153 0.87 10.66 -29.32
CA ALA A 153 -0.49 11.10 -29.68
C ALA A 153 -0.66 11.57 -31.14
N GLN A 154 0.44 11.77 -31.88
CA GLN A 154 0.42 12.39 -33.21
C GLN A 154 0.58 11.42 -34.40
N ALA A 155 0.96 10.15 -34.17
CA ALA A 155 1.14 9.19 -35.26
C ALA A 155 -0.17 8.75 -35.94
N THR A 156 -1.32 8.87 -35.25
CA THR A 156 -2.65 8.54 -35.82
C THR A 156 -3.36 9.74 -36.46
N ALA A 157 -2.94 10.98 -36.20
CA ALA A 157 -3.54 12.17 -36.81
C ALA A 157 -2.94 12.52 -38.20
N GLN A 158 -1.76 11.99 -38.52
CA GLN A 158 -1.06 12.26 -39.79
C GLN A 158 -1.31 11.20 -40.88
N ALA A 159 -2.06 10.13 -40.58
CA ALA A 159 -2.43 9.10 -41.57
C ALA A 159 -3.74 9.43 -42.33
N VAL A 160 -4.36 10.58 -42.06
CA VAL A 160 -5.61 11.03 -42.71
C VAL A 160 -5.36 12.24 -43.62
N THR A 161 -4.39 12.14 -44.51
CA THR A 161 -4.32 13.04 -45.67
C THR A 161 -4.35 12.17 -46.93
N PRO A 162 -5.54 11.87 -47.49
CA PRO A 162 -5.62 11.35 -48.84
C PRO A 162 -5.15 12.46 -49.79
N SER A 163 -4.05 12.19 -50.47
CA SER A 163 -3.57 12.93 -51.63
C SER A 163 -4.71 13.14 -52.63
N GLN A 164 -5.13 14.39 -52.81
CA GLN A 164 -5.92 14.82 -53.97
C GLN A 164 -5.02 15.69 -54.85
N VAL A 165 -4.51 15.07 -55.93
CA VAL A 165 -4.06 15.73 -57.16
C VAL A 165 -4.81 15.06 -58.29
#